data_AF-A0A9D6IDM8-F1
#
_entry.id   AF-A0A9D6IDM8-F1
#
_cell.length_a   1.000
_cell.length_b   1.000
_cell.length_c   1.000
_cell.angle_alpha   90.00
_cell.angle_beta   90.00
_cell.angle_gamma   90.00
#
_symmetry.space_group_name_H-M   'P 1'
#
loop_
_entity.id
_entity.type
_entity.pdbx_description
1 polymer ?
#
loop_
_entity_poly.entity_id
_entity_poly.type
_entity_poly.pdbx_seq_one_letter_code
_entity_poly.pdbx_strand_id
1 'polypeptide(L)'
;MDEVWELRGDRNSKPIAYIFKAFNSPEHDLTSEERTEDEAEYAANACLIAAAPELLHLAELFQMTCEDRLSLLRDDEKEWRGDDEWRDMIGHFNALLTKCRKAIGQATGK
;
A
#
# COMPACT_ATOMS: atom_id res chain seq x y z
N MET A 1 32.77 -1.78 -6.07
CA MET A 1 32.06 -2.69 -5.15
C MET A 1 30.68 -2.11 -5.07
N ASP A 2 29.73 -2.70 -5.79
CA ASP A 2 28.38 -2.17 -5.87
C ASP A 2 27.56 -2.81 -4.75
N GLU A 3 27.08 -1.99 -3.81
CA GLU A 3 26.21 -2.43 -2.71
C GLU A 3 24.82 -2.78 -3.26
N VAL A 4 24.47 -4.05 -3.17
CA VAL A 4 23.14 -4.56 -3.55
C VAL A 4 22.19 -4.36 -2.37
N TRP A 5 21.20 -3.47 -2.53
CA TRP A 5 20.15 -3.25 -1.55
C TRP A 5 19.07 -4.34 -1.71
N GLU A 6 19.01 -5.30 -0.78
CA GLU A 6 17.99 -6.35 -0.76
C GLU A 6 16.65 -5.80 -0.21
N LEU A 7 15.59 -5.84 -1.02
CA LEU A 7 14.21 -5.67 -0.57
C LEU A 7 13.78 -6.93 0.20
N ARG A 8 13.75 -6.82 1.53
CA ARG A 8 13.24 -7.86 2.43
C ARG A 8 11.82 -7.52 2.87
N GLY A 9 10.96 -8.53 2.92
CA GLY A 9 9.74 -8.49 3.72
C GLY A 9 10.05 -8.50 5.23
N ASP A 10 9.05 -8.83 6.06
CA ASP A 10 9.20 -9.02 7.50
C ASP A 10 10.33 -10.00 7.86
N ARG A 11 10.75 -10.01 9.15
CA ARG A 11 12.03 -10.60 9.63
C ARG A 11 12.29 -12.07 9.24
N ASN A 12 11.28 -12.80 8.76
CA ASN A 12 11.39 -14.20 8.31
C ASN A 12 11.14 -14.39 6.80
N SER A 13 10.80 -13.33 6.06
CA SER A 13 10.56 -13.41 4.61
C SER A 13 11.88 -13.43 3.85
N LYS A 14 12.03 -14.41 2.96
CA LYS A 14 13.19 -14.50 2.06
C LYS A 14 13.22 -13.23 1.18
N PRO A 15 14.41 -12.70 0.82
CA PRO A 15 14.49 -11.52 -0.03
C PRO A 15 13.87 -11.83 -1.39
N ILE A 16 13.05 -10.91 -1.90
CA ILE A 16 12.29 -11.07 -3.16
C ILE A 16 13.26 -11.44 -4.30
N ALA A 17 14.41 -10.78 -4.37
CA ALA A 17 15.43 -11.02 -5.40
C ALA A 17 16.21 -12.34 -5.24
N TYR A 18 16.35 -12.88 -4.02
CA TYR A 18 17.08 -14.14 -3.77
C TYR A 18 16.26 -15.36 -4.20
N ILE A 19 14.95 -15.28 -4.00
CA ILE A 19 13.97 -16.29 -4.43
C ILE A 19 14.03 -16.50 -5.95
N PHE A 20 14.03 -15.42 -6.75
CA PHE A 20 14.03 -15.54 -8.22
C PHE A 20 15.24 -16.31 -8.78
N LYS A 21 16.41 -16.24 -8.12
CA LYS A 21 17.59 -17.02 -8.51
C LYS A 21 17.57 -18.46 -7.98
N ALA A 22 17.00 -18.69 -6.79
CA ALA A 22 16.99 -20.01 -6.15
C ALA A 22 15.94 -20.97 -6.73
N PHE A 23 14.85 -20.46 -7.33
CA PHE A 23 13.76 -21.27 -7.88
C PHE A 23 14.19 -22.22 -9.02
N ASN A 24 15.25 -21.88 -9.74
CA ASN A 24 15.81 -22.71 -10.81
C ASN A 24 17.13 -23.40 -10.39
N SER A 25 17.49 -23.38 -9.10
CA SER A 25 18.71 -24.03 -8.62
C SER A 25 18.46 -25.53 -8.42
N PRO A 26 19.33 -26.42 -8.96
CA PRO A 26 19.26 -27.86 -8.73
C PRO A 26 19.40 -28.28 -7.26
N GLU A 27 19.79 -27.37 -6.36
CA GLU A 27 20.04 -27.65 -4.94
C GLU A 27 18.78 -27.54 -4.06
N HIS A 28 17.65 -27.07 -4.60
CA HIS A 28 16.40 -26.87 -3.85
C HIS A 28 15.42 -28.04 -4.10
N ASP A 29 15.68 -29.17 -3.44
CA ASP A 29 14.84 -30.38 -3.52
C ASP A 29 13.59 -30.23 -2.63
N LEU A 30 12.64 -29.40 -3.08
CA LEU A 30 11.34 -29.18 -2.43
C LEU A 30 10.35 -30.27 -2.83
N THR A 31 9.55 -30.77 -1.88
CA THR A 31 8.47 -31.73 -2.18
C THR A 31 7.43 -31.09 -3.11
N SER A 32 6.64 -31.89 -3.85
CA SER A 32 5.72 -31.33 -4.87
C SER A 32 4.66 -30.40 -4.29
N GLU A 33 4.22 -30.64 -3.05
CA GLU A 33 3.24 -29.80 -2.35
C GLU A 33 3.86 -28.46 -1.90
N GLU A 34 5.07 -28.49 -1.33
CA GLU A 34 5.82 -27.28 -0.96
C GLU A 34 6.14 -26.41 -2.19
N ARG A 35 6.41 -27.01 -3.35
CA ARG A 35 6.60 -26.27 -4.61
C ARG A 35 5.33 -25.56 -5.07
N THR A 36 4.17 -26.20 -4.96
CA THR A 36 2.90 -25.59 -5.41
C THR A 36 2.42 -24.48 -4.49
N GLU A 37 2.64 -24.59 -3.18
CA GLU A 37 2.33 -23.53 -2.22
C GLU A 37 3.25 -22.32 -2.43
N ASP A 38 4.55 -22.56 -2.60
CA ASP A 38 5.54 -21.53 -2.93
C ASP A 38 5.18 -20.82 -4.25
N GLU A 39 4.80 -21.55 -5.31
CA GLU A 39 4.39 -20.99 -6.60
C GLU A 39 3.16 -20.06 -6.48
N ALA A 40 2.18 -20.43 -5.65
CA ALA A 40 0.98 -19.61 -5.42
C ALA A 40 1.32 -18.32 -4.65
N GLU A 41 2.19 -18.40 -3.64
CA GLU A 41 2.66 -17.23 -2.89
C GLU A 41 3.43 -16.26 -3.80
N TYR A 42 4.28 -16.78 -4.69
CA TYR A 42 5.02 -15.94 -5.65
C TYR A 42 4.11 -15.28 -6.68
N ALA A 43 3.13 -15.99 -7.21
CA ALA A 43 2.15 -15.42 -8.12
C ALA A 43 1.37 -14.28 -7.43
N ALA A 44 0.94 -14.47 -6.18
CA ALA A 44 0.27 -13.44 -5.40
C ALA A 44 1.17 -12.22 -5.15
N ASN A 45 2.43 -12.42 -4.76
CA ASN A 45 3.39 -11.35 -4.54
C ASN A 45 3.71 -10.58 -5.84
N ALA A 46 3.87 -11.27 -6.96
CA ALA A 46 4.07 -10.64 -8.27
C ALA A 46 2.86 -9.80 -8.69
N CYS A 47 1.63 -10.30 -8.46
CA CYS A 47 0.41 -9.54 -8.68
C CYS A 47 0.32 -8.29 -7.79
N LEU A 48 0.71 -8.40 -6.51
CA LEU A 48 0.73 -7.26 -5.59
C LEU A 48 1.73 -6.18 -6.04
N ILE A 49 2.94 -6.58 -6.46
CA ILE A 49 3.95 -5.65 -7.00
C ILE A 49 3.44 -4.98 -8.28
N ALA A 50 2.80 -5.74 -9.17
CA ALA A 50 2.23 -5.23 -10.41
C ALA A 50 1.05 -4.26 -10.16
N ALA A 51 0.26 -4.50 -9.13
CA ALA A 51 -0.88 -3.64 -8.75
C ALA A 51 -0.47 -2.40 -7.94
N ALA A 52 0.72 -2.40 -7.33
CA ALA A 52 1.17 -1.33 -6.43
C ALA A 52 1.10 0.09 -7.04
N PRO A 53 1.46 0.32 -8.33
CA PRO A 53 1.33 1.65 -8.94
C PRO A 53 -0.12 2.14 -9.03
N GLU A 54 -1.05 1.26 -9.39
CA GLU A 54 -2.48 1.59 -9.49
C GLU A 54 -3.07 1.86 -8.09
N LEU A 55 -2.69 1.06 -7.10
CA LEU A 55 -3.11 1.28 -5.71
C LEU A 55 -2.58 2.60 -5.15
N LEU A 56 -1.35 2.98 -5.49
CA LEU A 56 -0.79 4.28 -5.13
C LEU A 56 -1.57 5.41 -5.82
N HIS A 57 -1.86 5.29 -7.11
CA HIS A 57 -2.64 6.29 -7.84
C HIS A 57 -4.04 6.47 -7.23
N LEU A 58 -4.74 5.38 -6.91
CA LEU A 58 -6.03 5.42 -6.22
C LEU A 58 -5.94 6.10 -4.85
N ALA A 59 -4.86 5.88 -4.10
CA ALA A 59 -4.63 6.55 -2.83
C ALA A 59 -4.45 8.07 -3.04
N GLU A 60 -3.67 8.50 -4.04
CA GLU A 60 -3.47 9.93 -4.36
C GLU A 60 -4.79 10.60 -4.78
N LEU A 61 -5.60 9.94 -5.62
CA LEU A 61 -6.93 10.43 -6.00
C LEU A 61 -7.86 10.55 -4.78
N PHE A 62 -7.81 9.58 -3.88
CA PHE A 62 -8.59 9.63 -2.66
C PHE A 62 -8.12 10.74 -1.71
N GLN A 63 -6.82 11.02 -1.64
CA GLN A 63 -6.27 12.17 -0.92
C GLN A 63 -6.88 13.48 -1.45
N MET A 64 -6.83 13.70 -2.77
CA MET A 64 -7.41 14.90 -3.40
C MET A 64 -8.91 15.02 -3.10
N THR A 65 -9.64 13.92 -3.20
CA THR A 65 -11.08 13.88 -2.88
C THR A 65 -11.36 14.30 -1.44
N CYS A 66 -10.55 13.85 -0.49
CA CYS A 66 -10.68 14.25 0.92
C CYS A 66 -10.38 15.75 1.12
N GLU A 67 -9.36 16.28 0.43
CA GLU A 67 -8.99 17.69 0.47
C GLU A 67 -10.10 18.58 -0.09
N ASP A 68 -10.64 18.24 -1.26
CA ASP A 68 -11.77 18.92 -1.88
C ASP A 68 -12.99 18.92 -0.96
N ARG A 69 -13.31 17.76 -0.38
CA ARG A 69 -14.46 17.65 0.53
C ARG A 69 -14.28 18.50 1.78
N LEU A 70 -13.07 18.56 2.34
CA LEU A 70 -12.77 19.42 3.48
C LEU A 70 -12.86 20.91 3.11
N SER A 71 -12.47 21.29 1.89
CA SER A 71 -12.66 22.67 1.40
C SER A 71 -14.15 23.03 1.38
N LEU A 72 -14.97 22.22 0.71
CA LEU A 72 -16.43 22.43 0.66
C LEU A 72 -17.05 22.54 2.06
N LEU A 73 -16.69 21.64 2.96
CA LEU A 73 -17.19 21.66 4.35
C LEU A 73 -16.82 22.95 5.08
N ARG A 74 -15.63 23.51 4.83
CA ARG A 74 -15.14 24.71 5.53
C ARG A 74 -15.66 25.99 4.92
N ASP A 75 -15.77 26.03 3.60
CA ASP A 75 -16.00 27.25 2.84
C ASP A 75 -17.49 27.45 2.54
N ASP A 76 -18.21 26.37 2.23
CA ASP A 76 -19.57 26.45 1.68
C ASP A 76 -20.65 25.87 2.61
N GLU A 77 -20.33 24.84 3.40
CA GLU A 77 -21.36 24.06 4.09
C GLU A 77 -21.61 24.44 5.55
N LYS A 78 -20.73 25.23 6.16
CA LYS A 78 -20.81 25.57 7.57
C LYS A 78 -22.11 26.32 7.93
N GLU A 79 -22.66 27.10 7.00
CA GLU A 79 -23.81 27.98 7.27
C GLU A 79 -25.16 27.27 7.30
N TRP A 80 -25.28 26.12 6.61
CA TRP A 80 -26.56 25.40 6.46
C TRP A 80 -26.56 23.99 7.03
N ARG A 81 -25.38 23.44 7.39
CA ARG A 81 -25.25 22.15 8.06
C ARG A 81 -25.34 22.32 9.58
N GLY A 82 -25.91 21.32 10.27
CA GLY A 82 -25.92 21.33 11.74
C GLY A 82 -24.50 21.27 12.32
N ASP A 83 -24.24 22.03 13.38
CA ASP A 83 -22.89 22.17 13.98
C ASP A 83 -22.23 20.84 14.37
N ASP A 84 -23.02 19.91 14.92
CA ASP A 84 -22.51 18.60 15.34
C ASP A 84 -22.16 17.73 14.14
N GLU A 85 -23.05 17.66 13.15
CA GLU A 85 -22.83 16.94 11.90
C GLU A 85 -21.63 17.51 11.12
N TRP A 86 -21.52 18.84 11.04
CA TRP A 86 -20.41 19.51 10.39
C TRP A 86 -19.06 19.18 11.04
N ARG A 87 -18.99 19.24 12.38
CA ARG A 87 -17.78 18.89 13.14
C ARG A 87 -17.41 17.43 12.96
N ASP A 88 -18.37 16.52 13.02
CA ASP A 88 -18.15 15.09 12.84
C ASP A 88 -17.63 14.78 11.44
N MET A 89 -18.22 15.38 10.40
CA MET A 89 -17.74 15.22 9.02
C MET A 89 -16.32 15.74 8.83
N ILE A 90 -16.00 16.93 9.34
CA ILE A 90 -14.64 17.46 9.30
C ILE A 90 -13.67 16.53 10.02
N GLY A 91 -14.03 16.03 11.21
CA GLY A 91 -13.23 15.08 11.96
C GLY A 91 -12.96 13.81 11.16
N HIS A 92 -14.01 13.25 10.55
CA HIS A 92 -13.94 12.05 9.73
C HIS A 92 -13.00 12.20 8.53
N PHE A 93 -13.18 13.25 7.72
CA PHE A 93 -12.35 13.47 6.53
C PHE A 93 -10.90 13.82 6.86
N ASN A 94 -10.63 14.55 7.96
CA ASN A 94 -9.25 14.74 8.42
C ASN A 94 -8.60 13.41 8.83
N ALA A 95 -9.32 12.55 9.54
CA ALA A 95 -8.81 11.24 9.96
C ALA A 95 -8.50 10.33 8.75
N LEU A 96 -9.38 10.33 7.73
CA LEU A 96 -9.13 9.64 6.47
C LEU A 96 -7.90 10.20 5.74
N LEU A 97 -7.80 11.52 5.66
CA LEU A 97 -6.68 12.20 5.01
C LEU A 97 -5.33 11.87 5.68
N THR A 98 -5.29 11.84 7.01
CA THR A 98 -4.09 11.43 7.76
C THR A 98 -3.69 9.99 7.45
N LYS A 99 -4.65 9.05 7.44
CA LYS A 99 -4.39 7.64 7.11
C LYS A 99 -3.89 7.49 5.68
N CYS A 100 -4.51 8.19 4.74
CA CYS A 100 -4.16 8.15 3.33
C CYS A 100 -2.74 8.71 3.09
N ARG A 101 -2.42 9.90 3.62
CA ARG A 101 -1.07 10.49 3.53
C ARG A 101 0.00 9.59 4.14
N LYS A 102 -0.30 8.91 5.26
CA LYS A 102 0.61 7.93 5.85
C LYS A 102 0.85 6.76 4.90
N ALA A 103 -0.19 6.19 4.29
CA ALA A 103 -0.06 5.09 3.35
C ALA A 103 0.76 5.49 2.10
N ILE A 104 0.50 6.68 1.55
CA ILE A 104 1.28 7.25 0.43
C ILE A 104 2.74 7.46 0.83
N GLY A 105 3.01 8.02 2.02
CA GLY A 105 4.37 8.18 2.54
C GLY A 105 5.11 6.83 2.63
N GLN A 106 4.46 5.83 3.22
CA GLN A 106 5.00 4.46 3.29
C GLN A 106 5.27 3.85 1.91
N ALA A 107 4.38 4.06 0.93
CA ALA A 107 4.54 3.54 -0.42
C ALA A 107 5.64 4.26 -1.22
N THR A 108 5.89 5.55 -0.94
CA THR A 108 6.86 6.39 -1.66
C THR A 108 8.20 6.57 -0.95
N GLY A 109 8.36 5.99 0.25
CA GLY A 109 9.58 6.10 1.07
C GLY A 109 9.76 7.47 1.73
N LYS A 110 8.66 8.18 2.01
CA LYS A 110 8.63 9.51 2.64
C LYS A 110 8.05 9.49 4.05
#